data_AF-A0A9D7X779-F1
#
_entry.id   AF-A0A9D7X779-F1
#
_cell.length_a   1.000
_cell.length_b   1.000
_cell.length_c   1.000
_cell.angle_alpha   90.00
_cell.angle_beta   90.00
_cell.angle_gamma   90.00
#
_symmetry.space_group_name_H-M   'P 1'
#
loop_
_entity.id
_entity.type
_entity.pdbx_description
1 polymer ?
#
loop_
_entity_poly.entity_id
_entity_poly.type
_entity_poly.pdbx_seq_one_letter_code
_entity_poly.pdbx_strand_id
1 'polypeptide(L)'
;MKPDIEKYLGMIDDWDMPREQKIQLINDLWRIMENFVDRAFGIHPAQQVMQKNPLRDLQDSEKIISSSCTQKPNKPPPPTQGVRP
;
A
#
# COMPACT_ATOMS: atom_id res chain seq x y z
N MET A 1 -13.91 -12.17 5.48
CA MET A 1 -14.73 -13.18 4.74
C MET A 1 -14.71 -14.48 5.53
N LYS A 2 -15.47 -15.53 5.18
CA LYS A 2 -15.36 -16.84 5.87
C LYS A 2 -14.69 -17.88 4.95
N PRO A 3 -13.71 -18.67 5.45
CA PRO A 3 -13.12 -19.75 4.68
C PRO A 3 -14.13 -20.89 4.45
N ASP A 4 -14.01 -21.56 3.31
CA ASP A 4 -14.77 -22.78 3.00
C ASP A 4 -14.18 -23.98 3.74
N ILE A 5 -14.66 -24.22 4.95
CA ILE A 5 -14.14 -25.25 5.85
C ILE A 5 -14.24 -26.65 5.24
N GLU A 6 -15.37 -27.00 4.60
CA GLU A 6 -15.60 -28.35 4.08
C GLU A 6 -14.63 -28.70 2.95
N LYS A 7 -14.34 -27.73 2.07
CA LYS A 7 -13.33 -27.89 1.01
C LYS A 7 -11.93 -28.16 1.57
N TYR A 8 -11.51 -27.41 2.59
CA TYR A 8 -10.16 -27.54 3.14
C TYR A 8 -10.03 -28.73 4.09
N LEU A 9 -11.10 -29.11 4.77
CA LEU A 9 -11.10 -30.26 5.66
C LEU A 9 -10.77 -31.55 4.89
N GLY A 10 -11.32 -31.71 3.68
CA GLY A 10 -10.98 -32.83 2.80
C GLY A 10 -9.51 -32.86 2.35
N MET A 11 -8.78 -31.74 2.42
CA MET A 11 -7.34 -31.69 2.08
C MET A 11 -6.44 -32.11 3.24
N ILE A 12 -6.95 -32.06 4.47
CA ILE A 12 -6.20 -32.40 5.70
C ILE A 12 -6.82 -33.60 6.43
N ASP A 13 -7.63 -34.38 5.73
CA ASP A 13 -8.35 -35.52 6.33
C ASP A 13 -7.37 -36.61 6.79
N ASP A 14 -6.26 -36.79 6.07
CA ASP A 14 -5.21 -37.76 6.42
C ASP A 14 -4.39 -37.40 7.66
N TRP A 15 -4.59 -36.20 8.25
CA TRP A 15 -3.80 -35.77 9.40
C TRP A 15 -4.33 -36.44 10.68
N ASP A 16 -3.42 -36.95 11.50
CA ASP A 16 -3.73 -37.60 12.78
C ASP A 16 -4.07 -36.58 13.87
N MET A 17 -5.22 -35.93 13.69
CA MET A 17 -5.75 -34.93 14.61
C MET A 17 -7.28 -34.94 14.59
N PRO A 18 -7.94 -34.62 15.72
CA PRO A 18 -9.39 -34.52 15.80
C PRO A 18 -9.96 -33.51 14.79
N ARG A 19 -11.17 -33.76 14.30
CA ARG A 19 -11.87 -32.89 13.34
C ARG A 19 -11.95 -31.44 13.84
N GLU A 20 -12.19 -31.26 15.13
CA GLU A 20 -12.30 -29.95 15.77
C GLU A 20 -10.98 -29.19 15.68
N GLN A 21 -9.84 -29.86 15.88
CA GLN A 21 -8.53 -29.24 15.75
C GLN A 21 -8.21 -28.88 14.29
N LYS A 22 -8.63 -29.71 13.33
CA LYS A 22 -8.49 -29.42 11.88
C LYS A 22 -9.23 -28.13 11.52
N ILE A 23 -10.44 -27.97 12.05
CA ILE A 23 -11.25 -26.76 11.85
C ILE A 23 -10.58 -25.55 12.50
N GLN A 24 -10.06 -25.67 13.73
CA GLN A 24 -9.33 -24.58 14.38
C GLN A 24 -8.12 -24.15 13.56
N LEU A 25 -7.32 -25.10 13.07
CA LEU A 25 -6.17 -24.83 12.21
C LEU A 25 -6.56 -24.02 10.96
N ILE A 26 -7.62 -24.43 10.26
CA ILE A 26 -8.09 -23.72 9.06
C ILE A 26 -8.50 -22.28 9.40
N ASN A 27 -9.19 -22.07 10.52
CA ASN A 27 -9.61 -20.74 10.96
C ASN A 27 -8.42 -19.86 11.38
N ASP A 28 -7.45 -20.43 12.08
CA ASP A 28 -6.25 -19.72 12.50
C ASP A 28 -5.41 -19.29 11.30
N LEU A 29 -5.21 -20.19 10.34
CA LEU A 29 -4.49 -19.87 9.11
C LEU A 29 -5.20 -18.77 8.31
N TRP A 30 -6.53 -18.84 8.20
CA TRP A 30 -7.32 -17.79 7.55
C TRP A 30 -7.15 -16.43 8.23
N ARG A 31 -7.22 -16.38 9.57
CA ARG A 31 -7.00 -15.16 10.34
C ARG A 31 -5.61 -14.58 10.15
N ILE A 32 -4.59 -15.43 10.09
CA ILE A 32 -3.22 -15.00 9.82
C ILE A 32 -3.15 -14.34 8.43
N MET A 33 -3.74 -14.95 7.41
CA MET A 33 -3.79 -14.37 6.06
C MET A 33 -4.54 -13.03 6.03
N GLU A 34 -5.72 -12.94 6.67
CA GLU A 34 -6.47 -11.68 6.77
C GLU A 34 -5.63 -10.59 7.44
N ASN A 35 -4.93 -10.90 8.54
CA ASN A 35 -4.05 -9.94 9.21
C ASN A 35 -2.92 -9.42 8.31
N PHE A 36 -2.37 -10.25 7.42
CA PHE A 36 -1.36 -9.79 6.46
C PHE A 36 -1.95 -8.86 5.41
N VAL A 37 -3.14 -9.19 4.89
CA VAL A 37 -3.86 -8.34 3.93
C VAL A 37 -4.21 -7.00 4.56
N ASP A 38 -4.72 -7.00 5.79
CA ASP A 38 -5.06 -5.80 6.54
C ASP A 38 -3.82 -4.94 6.82
N ARG A 39 -2.63 -5.53 7.01
CA ARG A 39 -1.38 -4.77 7.16
C ARG A 39 -0.85 -4.22 5.86
N ALA A 40 -0.96 -4.97 4.77
CA ALA A 40 -0.44 -4.58 3.46
C ALA A 40 -1.29 -3.48 2.81
N PHE A 41 -2.62 -3.55 2.97
CA PHE A 41 -3.58 -2.66 2.33
C PHE A 41 -4.36 -1.78 3.30
N GLY A 42 -4.23 -2.01 4.61
CA GLY A 42 -4.82 -1.13 5.61
C GLY A 42 -4.14 0.23 5.63
N ILE A 43 -4.91 1.25 6.03
CA ILE A 43 -4.40 2.62 6.17
C ILE A 43 -3.40 2.61 7.33
N HIS A 44 -2.11 2.78 7.00
CA HIS A 44 -1.06 2.86 8.01
C HIS A 44 -1.35 4.02 8.98
N PRO A 45 -1.11 3.89 10.30
CA PRO A 45 -1.44 4.94 11.27
C PRO A 45 -0.84 6.31 10.93
N ALA A 46 0.36 6.35 10.35
CA ALA A 46 0.96 7.58 9.85
C ALA A 46 0.11 8.27 8.75
N GLN A 47 -0.54 7.50 7.88
CA GLN A 47 -1.44 8.02 6.83
C GLN A 47 -2.77 8.50 7.42
N GLN A 48 -3.27 7.88 8.51
CA GLN A 48 -4.49 8.33 9.19
C GLN A 48 -4.35 9.73 9.82
N VAL A 49 -3.15 10.08 10.31
CA VAL A 49 -2.86 11.41 10.87
C VAL A 49 -2.70 12.45 9.76
N MET A 50 -2.08 12.09 8.63
CA MET A 50 -1.85 13.00 7.51
C MET A 50 -3.15 13.40 6.78
N GLN A 51 -4.16 12.51 6.78
CA GLN A 51 -5.48 12.81 6.21
C GLN A 51 -6.33 13.78 7.05
N LYS A 52 -5.89 14.15 8.26
CA LYS A 52 -6.59 15.11 9.14
C LYS A 52 -6.25 16.58 8.91
N ASN A 53 -5.54 16.92 7.83
CA ASN A 53 -5.52 18.30 7.35
C ASN A 53 -6.56 18.48 6.24
N PRO A 54 -7.81 18.87 6.56
CA PRO A 54 -8.66 19.52 5.56
C PRO A 54 -8.10 20.91 5.29
N LEU A 55 -6.92 20.98 4.67
CA LEU A 55 -6.44 22.19 4.02
C LEU A 55 -7.21 22.33 2.69
N ARG A 56 -8.54 22.34 2.82
CA ARG A 56 -9.53 22.62 1.77
C ARG A 56 -10.22 23.95 2.00
N ASP A 57 -9.77 24.74 2.97
CA ASP A 57 -10.34 26.06 3.29
C ASP A 57 -9.35 27.22 3.09
N LEU A 58 -8.28 27.01 2.30
CA LEU A 58 -7.33 28.07 1.94
C LEU A 58 -7.37 28.46 0.45
N GLN A 59 -8.37 28.00 -0.30
CA GLN A 59 -8.68 28.53 -1.62
C GLN A 59 -9.77 29.60 -1.53
N ASP A 60 -9.50 30.64 -0.73
CA ASP A 60 -10.04 31.95 -1.08
C ASP A 60 -9.33 32.36 -2.38
N SER A 61 -10.12 32.47 -3.45
CA SER A 61 -9.70 32.67 -4.84
C SER A 61 -8.80 33.88 -5.10
N GLU A 62 -8.61 34.75 -4.10
CA GLU A 62 -7.98 36.06 -4.27
C GLU A 62 -6.49 36.13 -3.89
N LYS A 63 -5.90 35.05 -3.36
CA LYS A 63 -4.45 34.98 -3.13
C LYS A 63 -3.80 33.80 -3.83
N ILE A 64 -3.77 33.86 -5.15
CA ILE A 64 -2.81 33.09 -5.95
C ILE A 64 -1.42 33.66 -5.66
N ILE A 65 -0.66 32.98 -4.80
CA ILE A 65 0.77 33.24 -4.66
C ILE A 65 1.42 32.66 -5.92
N SER A 66 1.77 33.51 -6.89
CA SER A 66 2.56 33.06 -8.04
C SER A 66 3.94 32.65 -7.53
N SER A 67 4.21 31.34 -7.48
CA SER A 67 5.54 30.85 -7.13
C SER A 67 6.42 30.97 -8.37
N SER A 68 7.07 32.13 -8.57
CA SER A 68 8.17 32.25 -9.52
C SER A 68 9.42 31.60 -8.94
N CYS A 69 9.43 30.27 -8.88
CA CYS A 69 10.65 29.54 -8.57
C CYS A 69 11.61 29.67 -9.77
N THR A 70 12.51 30.66 -9.69
CA THR A 70 13.64 30.77 -10.60
C THR A 70 14.71 29.79 -10.13
N GLN A 71 14.64 28.55 -10.59
CA GLN A 71 15.77 27.62 -10.50
C GLN A 71 16.11 27.13 -11.90
N LYS A 72 17.20 27.69 -12.44
CA LYS A 72 17.79 27.28 -13.72
C LYS A 72 18.16 25.80 -13.63
N PRO A 73 17.87 24.98 -14.65
CA PRO A 73 18.41 23.63 -14.71
C PRO A 73 19.92 23.71 -14.99
N ASN A 74 20.75 23.29 -14.04
CA ASN A 74 22.17 23.03 -14.29
C ASN A 74 22.28 21.76 -15.15
N LYS A 75 22.12 21.89 -16.47
CA LYS A 75 22.48 20.84 -17.42
C LYS A 75 23.96 21.05 -17.81
N PRO A 76 24.87 20.07 -17.59
CA PRO A 76 26.23 20.20 -18.06
C PRO A 76 26.27 20.31 -19.60
N PRO A 77 27.19 21.10 -20.17
CA PRO A 77 27.25 21.33 -21.61
C PRO A 77 27.55 20.01 -22.36
N PRO A 78 26.90 19.76 -23.51
CA PRO A 78 27.19 18.60 -24.34
C PRO A 78 28.61 18.70 -24.93
N PRO A 79 29.31 17.56 -25.12
CA PRO A 79 30.68 17.54 -25.63
C PRO A 79 30.75 18.07 -27.06
N THR A 80 31.74 18.93 -27.30
CA THR A 80 32.02 19.59 -28.57
C THR A 80 32.36 18.54 -29.63
N GLN A 81 31.42 18.19 -30.50
CA GLN A 81 31.73 17.38 -31.68
C GLN A 81 32.11 18.29 -32.85
N GLY A 82 33.43 18.38 -33.03
CA GLY A 82 34.19 18.49 -34.27
C GLY A 82 33.58 19.26 -35.46
N VAL A 83 34.17 20.44 -35.70
CA VAL A 83 34.17 21.05 -37.03
C VAL A 83 34.90 20.12 -38.02
N ARG A 84 34.29 19.84 -39.17
CA ARG A 84 34.97 19.31 -40.35
C ARG A 84 34.36 19.88 -41.62
N PRO A 85 35.16 19.99 -42.70
CA PRO A 85 35.50 21.24 -43.39
C PRO A 85 34.51 21.59 -44.51
#